data_AF-A0A497QIS0-F1
#
_entry.id   AF-A0A497QIS0-F1
#
_cell.length_a   1.000
_cell.length_b   1.000
_cell.length_c   1.000
_cell.angle_alpha   90.00
_cell.angle_beta   90.00
_cell.angle_gamma   90.00
#
_symmetry.space_group_name_H-M   'P 1'
#
loop_
_entity.id
_entity.type
_entity.pdbx_description
1 polymer ?
#
loop_
_entity_poly.entity_id
_entity_poly.type
_entity_poly.pdbx_seq_one_letter_code
_entity_poly.pdbx_strand_id
1 'polypeptide(L)'
;MYVASCQVVAEMICQQFPEFDTGSINALLNGLALVLQVGYILFSRWYFVLIVFGFMVYATTLNDSLAKTLVVFGVFSYILSPFLAEVMDTSVGIEAFLHETSFGAAVLAVSDIEVMSVLLAAAEAVGAICVLSGAVMYLTKPSRELEVRGRSLVVRALVLFVCLSFLSLTFL
;
A
#
# COMPACT_ATOMS: atom_id res chain seq x y z
N MET A 1 -21.32 15.38 14.46
CA MET A 1 -22.29 15.06 15.52
C MET A 1 -21.80 13.97 16.52
N TYR A 2 -20.66 13.30 16.30
CA TYR A 2 -20.12 12.27 17.20
C TYR A 2 -18.84 12.64 17.99
N VAL A 3 -18.27 13.85 17.84
CA VAL A 3 -17.27 14.40 18.80
C VAL A 3 -17.85 14.42 20.24
N ALA A 4 -19.17 14.60 20.35
CA ALA A 4 -19.92 14.47 21.58
C ALA A 4 -19.87 13.06 22.20
N SER A 5 -19.70 11.99 21.41
CA SER A 5 -19.71 10.61 21.92
C SER A 5 -18.38 10.18 22.57
N CYS A 6 -17.22 10.58 22.03
CA CYS A 6 -15.93 10.38 22.70
C CYS A 6 -15.82 11.22 23.98
N GLN A 7 -16.35 12.45 23.97
CA GLN A 7 -16.44 13.28 25.20
C GLN A 7 -17.35 12.62 26.24
N VAL A 8 -18.48 12.07 25.84
CA VAL A 8 -19.42 11.37 26.74
C VAL A 8 -18.82 10.07 27.30
N VAL A 9 -18.02 9.33 26.53
CA VAL A 9 -17.30 8.14 27.04
C VAL A 9 -16.17 8.56 27.99
N ALA A 10 -15.43 9.62 27.68
CA ALA A 10 -14.41 10.17 28.58
C ALA A 10 -15.03 10.70 29.89
N GLU A 11 -16.19 11.36 29.83
CA GLU A 11 -16.94 11.80 31.00
C GLU A 11 -17.48 10.63 31.83
N MET A 12 -17.99 9.56 31.19
CA MET A 12 -18.42 8.35 31.89
C MET A 12 -17.25 7.63 32.59
N ILE A 13 -16.08 7.56 31.95
CA ILE A 13 -14.87 6.97 32.55
C ILE A 13 -14.37 7.82 33.72
N CYS A 14 -14.39 9.15 33.61
CA CYS A 14 -14.00 10.05 34.70
C CYS A 14 -15.01 10.06 35.87
N GLN A 15 -16.30 9.78 35.62
CA GLN A 15 -17.26 9.52 36.70
C GLN A 15 -16.95 8.24 37.47
N GLN A 16 -16.36 7.25 36.79
CA GLN A 16 -16.05 5.94 37.38
C GLN A 16 -14.64 5.89 37.99
N PHE A 17 -13.72 6.73 37.52
CA PHE A 17 -12.34 6.89 38.01
C PHE A 17 -11.94 8.38 38.06
N PRO A 18 -12.18 9.07 39.19
CA PRO A 18 -11.98 10.53 39.31
C PRO A 18 -10.50 10.96 39.35
N GLU A 19 -9.54 10.03 39.35
CA GLU A 19 -8.10 10.31 39.32
C GLU A 19 -7.58 10.65 37.92
N PHE A 20 -8.37 10.39 36.86
CA PHE A 20 -7.98 10.69 35.49
C PHE A 20 -8.50 12.04 35.01
N ASP A 21 -7.59 12.89 34.54
CA ASP A 21 -7.90 14.16 33.89
C ASP A 21 -8.53 13.89 32.50
N THR A 22 -9.72 14.43 32.27
CA THR A 22 -10.45 14.34 30.99
C THR A 22 -9.62 14.90 29.84
N GLY A 23 -8.73 15.85 30.09
CA GLY A 23 -7.78 16.36 29.10
C GLY A 23 -6.78 15.31 28.61
N SER A 24 -6.29 14.45 29.51
CA SER A 24 -5.32 13.39 29.18
C SER A 24 -5.96 12.24 28.37
N ILE A 25 -7.17 11.82 28.74
CA ILE A 25 -7.89 10.75 28.04
C ILE A 25 -8.26 11.19 26.62
N ASN A 26 -8.76 12.42 26.46
CA ASN A 26 -9.09 12.95 25.13
C ASN A 26 -7.86 13.08 24.23
N ALA A 27 -6.71 13.50 24.76
CA ALA A 27 -5.46 13.54 24.00
C ALA A 27 -5.01 12.15 23.52
N LEU A 28 -5.15 11.12 24.36
CA LEU A 28 -4.79 9.74 24.02
C LEU A 28 -5.74 9.13 22.99
N LEU A 29 -7.05 9.35 23.14
CA LEU A 29 -8.06 8.92 22.17
C LEU A 29 -7.87 9.57 20.80
N ASN A 30 -7.59 10.88 20.77
CA ASN A 30 -7.33 11.61 19.53
C ASN A 30 -6.02 11.15 18.86
N GLY A 31 -4.96 10.88 19.64
CA GLY A 31 -3.72 10.32 19.13
C GLY A 31 -3.89 8.92 18.54
N LEU A 32 -4.66 8.07 19.20
CA LEU A 32 -4.97 6.72 18.73
C LEU A 32 -5.78 6.77 17.42
N ALA A 33 -6.81 7.62 17.35
CA ALA A 33 -7.60 7.83 16.13
C ALA A 33 -6.73 8.26 14.94
N LEU A 34 -5.78 9.18 15.15
CA LEU A 34 -4.85 9.61 14.10
C LEU A 34 -3.95 8.48 13.61
N VAL A 35 -3.42 7.65 14.51
CA VAL A 35 -2.59 6.50 14.15
C VAL A 35 -3.40 5.46 13.36
N LEU A 36 -4.63 5.16 13.77
CA LEU A 36 -5.49 4.22 13.04
C LEU A 36 -5.91 4.79 11.69
N GLN A 37 -6.16 6.10 11.56
CA GLN A 37 -6.49 6.74 10.29
C GLN A 37 -5.33 6.68 9.29
N VAL A 38 -4.12 7.05 9.73
CA VAL A 38 -2.90 6.95 8.89
C VAL A 38 -2.66 5.50 8.52
N GLY A 39 -2.83 4.58 9.47
CA GLY A 39 -2.77 3.14 9.23
C GLY A 39 -3.76 2.70 8.16
N TYR A 40 -5.03 3.07 8.27
CA TYR A 40 -6.08 2.70 7.32
C TYR A 40 -5.78 3.20 5.90
N ILE A 41 -5.40 4.48 5.73
CA ILE A 41 -5.05 5.03 4.42
C ILE A 41 -3.82 4.31 3.84
N LEU A 42 -2.81 4.05 4.68
CA LEU A 42 -1.59 3.36 4.25
C LEU A 42 -1.89 1.91 3.82
N PHE A 43 -2.61 1.15 4.65
CA PHE A 43 -2.90 -0.26 4.40
C PHE A 43 -3.92 -0.47 3.28
N SER A 44 -4.95 0.38 3.16
CA SER A 44 -6.01 0.22 2.15
C SER A 44 -5.62 0.70 0.75
N ARG A 45 -4.68 1.64 0.61
CA ARG A 45 -4.30 2.18 -0.71
C ARG A 45 -2.94 1.71 -1.20
N TRP A 46 -1.98 1.50 -0.30
CA TRP A 46 -0.59 1.26 -0.71
C TRP A 46 -0.24 -0.21 -0.89
N TYR A 47 -1.12 -1.15 -0.55
CA TYR A 47 -0.88 -2.58 -0.77
C TYR A 47 -0.58 -2.88 -2.24
N PHE A 48 -1.31 -2.24 -3.16
CA PHE A 48 -1.12 -2.40 -4.59
C PHE A 48 0.24 -1.86 -5.04
N VAL A 49 0.60 -0.68 -4.55
CA VAL A 49 1.90 -0.05 -4.85
C VAL A 49 3.03 -0.97 -4.42
N LEU A 50 2.95 -1.54 -3.22
CA LEU A 50 3.94 -2.47 -2.69
C LEU A 50 4.08 -3.74 -3.53
N ILE A 51 2.96 -4.32 -3.99
CA ILE A 51 2.95 -5.52 -4.82
C ILE A 51 3.59 -5.24 -6.18
N VAL A 52 3.12 -4.22 -6.90
CA VAL A 52 3.61 -3.89 -8.24
C VAL A 52 5.07 -3.46 -8.19
N PHE A 53 5.44 -2.62 -7.22
CA PHE A 53 6.83 -2.21 -7.02
C PHE A 53 7.71 -3.41 -6.68
N GLY A 54 7.24 -4.34 -5.84
CA GLY A 54 7.93 -5.59 -5.55
C GLY A 54 8.21 -6.42 -6.82
N PHE A 55 7.24 -6.51 -7.73
CA PHE A 55 7.43 -7.18 -9.02
C PHE A 55 8.38 -6.42 -9.97
N MET A 56 8.38 -5.08 -9.98
CA MET A 56 9.36 -4.29 -10.72
C MET A 56 10.79 -4.55 -10.21
N VAL A 57 10.98 -4.56 -8.89
CA VAL A 57 12.28 -4.86 -8.27
C VAL A 57 12.72 -6.29 -8.60
N TYR A 58 11.78 -7.25 -8.59
CA TYR A 58 12.06 -8.63 -8.98
C TYR A 58 12.53 -8.74 -10.43
N ALA A 59 11.85 -8.03 -11.35
CA ALA A 59 12.18 -8.01 -12.77
C ALA A 59 13.54 -7.38 -13.06
N THR A 60 13.91 -6.33 -12.33
CA THR A 60 15.18 -5.60 -12.50
C THR A 60 16.39 -6.28 -11.85
N THR A 61 16.20 -7.41 -11.17
CA THR A 61 17.27 -8.20 -10.51
C THR A 61 18.06 -7.45 -9.43
N LEU A 62 17.54 -6.32 -8.94
CA LEU A 62 18.25 -5.50 -7.94
C LEU A 62 18.42 -6.24 -6.61
N ASN A 63 17.35 -6.89 -6.13
CA ASN A 63 17.40 -7.70 -4.91
C ASN A 63 16.18 -8.64 -4.79
N ASP A 64 16.40 -9.95 -4.97
CA ASP A 64 15.34 -10.98 -4.88
C ASP A 64 14.72 -11.06 -3.47
N SER A 65 15.46 -10.73 -2.42
CA SER A 65 14.95 -10.74 -1.04
C SER A 65 14.03 -9.55 -0.78
N LEU A 66 14.43 -8.35 -1.21
CA LEU A 66 13.62 -7.13 -1.05
C LEU A 66 12.31 -7.23 -1.84
N ALA A 67 12.37 -7.75 -3.07
CA ALA A 67 11.19 -7.99 -3.87
C ALA A 67 10.19 -8.92 -3.17
N LYS A 68 10.66 -10.05 -2.63
CA LYS A 68 9.81 -10.99 -1.90
C LYS A 68 9.19 -10.33 -0.67
N THR A 69 9.98 -9.60 0.12
CA THR A 69 9.50 -8.91 1.32
C THR A 69 8.42 -7.89 0.97
N LEU A 70 8.62 -7.09 -0.09
CA LEU A 70 7.63 -6.12 -0.58
C LEU A 70 6.33 -6.79 -1.01
N VAL A 71 6.40 -7.87 -1.79
CA VAL A 71 5.21 -8.59 -2.24
C VAL A 71 4.49 -9.24 -1.06
N VAL A 72 5.21 -9.92 -0.16
CA VAL A 72 4.62 -10.55 1.03
C VAL A 72 3.95 -9.50 1.93
N PHE A 73 4.63 -8.38 2.17
CA PHE A 73 4.08 -7.28 2.97
C PHE A 73 2.86 -6.63 2.30
N GLY A 74 2.87 -6.47 0.98
CA GLY A 74 1.72 -6.00 0.22
C GLY A 74 0.53 -6.95 0.29
N VAL A 75 0.74 -8.26 0.12
CA VAL A 75 -0.32 -9.27 0.27
C VAL A 75 -0.87 -9.31 1.69
N PHE A 76 0.01 -9.25 2.70
CA PHE A 76 -0.40 -9.16 4.09
C PHE A 76 -1.25 -7.91 4.35
N SER A 77 -0.85 -6.77 3.78
CA SER A 77 -1.58 -5.50 3.87
C SER A 77 -2.96 -5.58 3.23
N TYR A 78 -3.07 -6.24 2.06
CA TYR A 78 -4.35 -6.49 1.40
C TYR A 78 -5.31 -7.32 2.26
N ILE A 79 -4.81 -8.38 2.90
CA ILE A 79 -5.61 -9.24 3.79
C ILE A 79 -5.99 -8.52 5.08
N LEU A 80 -5.11 -7.69 5.62
CA LEU A 80 -5.34 -6.95 6.87
C LEU A 80 -6.31 -5.76 6.67
N SER A 81 -6.36 -5.19 5.47
CA SER A 81 -7.22 -4.06 5.11
C SER A 81 -8.70 -4.21 5.54
N PRO A 82 -9.43 -5.31 5.21
CA PRO A 82 -10.82 -5.48 5.62
C PRO A 82 -11.01 -5.52 7.15
N PHE A 83 -10.06 -6.11 7.89
CA PHE A 83 -10.12 -6.12 9.36
C PHE A 83 -9.96 -4.71 9.93
N LEU A 84 -9.07 -3.90 9.34
CA LEU A 84 -8.93 -2.50 9.73
C LEU A 84 -10.19 -1.71 9.39
N ALA A 85 -10.82 -1.96 8.24
CA ALA A 85 -12.08 -1.32 7.86
C ALA A 85 -13.22 -1.63 8.86
N GLU A 86 -13.35 -2.87 9.30
CA GLU A 86 -14.38 -3.28 10.27
C GLU A 86 -14.16 -2.65 11.65
N VAL A 87 -12.90 -2.52 12.10
CA VAL A 87 -12.54 -1.81 13.32
C VAL A 87 -12.86 -0.31 13.20
N MET A 88 -12.65 0.29 12.02
CA MET A 88 -13.02 1.68 11.76
C MET A 88 -14.54 1.90 11.79
N ASP A 89 -15.31 0.99 11.16
CA ASP A 89 -16.77 1.08 11.07
C ASP A 89 -17.45 0.93 12.44
N THR A 90 -16.94 0.04 13.29
CA THR A 90 -17.41 -0.09 14.68
C THR A 90 -17.03 1.11 15.56
N SER A 91 -16.02 1.89 15.16
CA SER A 91 -15.66 3.15 15.82
C SER A 91 -16.34 4.35 15.13
N VAL A 92 -17.64 4.56 15.43
CA VAL A 92 -18.57 5.57 14.85
C VAL A 92 -18.11 7.05 14.99
N GLY A 93 -16.87 7.34 15.38
CA GLY A 93 -16.30 8.68 15.52
C GLY A 93 -15.23 9.08 14.50
N ILE A 94 -14.65 8.16 13.74
CA ILE A 94 -13.42 8.44 12.96
C ILE A 94 -13.72 9.04 11.58
N GLU A 95 -14.87 8.72 10.97
CA GLU A 95 -15.26 9.28 9.66
C GLU A 95 -15.46 10.80 9.68
N ALA A 96 -15.95 11.36 10.79
CA ALA A 96 -16.12 12.81 10.94
C ALA A 96 -14.77 13.54 11.03
N PHE A 97 -13.72 12.90 11.55
CA PHE A 97 -12.38 13.46 11.69
C PHE A 97 -11.58 13.40 10.38
N LEU A 98 -11.90 12.41 9.53
CA LEU A 98 -11.34 12.19 8.20
C LEU A 98 -11.59 13.36 7.23
N HIS A 99 -12.71 14.07 7.39
CA HIS A 99 -13.06 15.24 6.57
C HIS A 99 -12.48 16.56 7.09
N GLU A 100 -12.08 16.65 8.36
CA GLU A 100 -11.60 17.90 8.96
C GLU A 100 -10.08 18.09 8.86
N THR A 101 -9.31 17.03 8.60
CA THR A 101 -7.84 17.11 8.51
C THR A 101 -7.39 17.40 7.07
N SER A 102 -6.86 18.60 6.83
CA SER A 102 -6.36 19.07 5.53
C SER A 102 -5.32 18.15 4.87
N PHE A 103 -4.59 17.38 5.67
CA PHE A 103 -3.62 16.39 5.21
C PHE A 103 -4.28 15.11 4.70
N GLY A 104 -5.37 14.67 5.36
CA GLY A 104 -6.20 13.56 4.88
C GLY A 104 -6.86 13.91 3.56
N ALA A 105 -7.41 15.12 3.44
CA ALA A 105 -8.05 15.60 2.21
C ALA A 105 -7.09 15.66 1.01
N ALA A 106 -5.84 16.12 1.18
CA ALA A 106 -4.87 16.20 0.09
C ALA A 106 -4.38 14.83 -0.40
N VAL A 107 -4.22 13.86 0.51
CA VAL A 107 -3.83 12.47 0.17
C VAL A 107 -5.04 11.68 -0.37
N LEU A 108 -6.26 12.01 0.08
CA LEU A 108 -7.52 11.45 -0.43
C LEU A 108 -7.92 12.02 -1.80
N ALA A 109 -7.44 13.22 -2.15
CA ALA A 109 -7.78 13.90 -3.40
C ALA A 109 -7.11 13.29 -4.64
N VAL A 110 -6.04 12.51 -4.47
CA VAL A 110 -5.48 11.74 -5.59
C VAL A 110 -6.43 10.58 -5.86
N SER A 111 -6.96 10.52 -7.08
CA SER A 111 -7.85 9.44 -7.47
C SER A 111 -7.07 8.13 -7.51
N ASP A 112 -7.60 7.09 -6.87
CA ASP A 112 -6.93 5.78 -6.82
C ASP A 112 -6.66 5.24 -8.24
N ILE A 113 -7.53 5.60 -9.19
CA ILE A 113 -7.43 5.26 -10.62
C ILE A 113 -6.19 5.91 -11.28
N GLU A 114 -5.88 7.17 -10.97
CA GLU A 114 -4.68 7.83 -11.52
C GLU A 114 -3.41 7.18 -11.00
N VAL A 115 -3.35 6.85 -9.70
CA VAL A 115 -2.19 6.16 -9.11
C VAL A 115 -2.00 4.79 -9.75
N MET A 116 -3.08 4.01 -9.90
CA MET A 116 -3.00 2.68 -10.51
C MET A 116 -2.57 2.76 -11.97
N SER A 117 -3.12 3.69 -12.76
CA SER A 117 -2.81 3.82 -14.18
C SER A 117 -1.36 4.24 -14.43
N VAL A 118 -0.84 5.20 -13.65
CA VAL A 118 0.56 5.62 -13.73
C VAL A 118 1.49 4.48 -13.31
N LEU A 119 1.15 3.76 -12.24
CA LEU A 119 1.99 2.67 -11.75
C LEU A 119 2.03 1.49 -12.73
N LEU A 120 0.88 1.15 -13.32
CA LEU A 120 0.77 0.10 -14.33
C LEU A 120 1.60 0.46 -15.58
N ALA A 121 1.46 1.68 -16.09
CA ALA A 121 2.24 2.15 -17.23
C ALA A 121 3.75 2.13 -16.94
N ALA A 122 4.17 2.53 -15.73
CA ALA A 122 5.56 2.43 -15.31
C ALA A 122 6.04 0.97 -15.25
N ALA A 123 5.19 0.05 -14.79
CA ALA A 123 5.53 -1.37 -14.66
C ALA A 123 5.73 -2.02 -16.04
N GLU A 124 4.84 -1.71 -16.98
CA GLU A 124 4.94 -2.16 -18.37
C GLU A 124 6.20 -1.62 -19.05
N ALA A 125 6.52 -0.34 -18.82
CA ALA A 125 7.75 0.27 -19.35
C ALA A 125 9.01 -0.44 -18.81
N VAL A 126 9.07 -0.70 -17.50
CA VAL A 126 10.18 -1.45 -16.88
C VAL A 126 10.26 -2.87 -17.42
N GLY A 127 9.11 -3.55 -17.57
CA GLY A 127 9.02 -4.88 -18.16
C GLY A 127 9.56 -4.90 -19.60
N ALA A 128 9.15 -3.95 -20.44
CA ALA A 128 9.62 -3.83 -21.81
C ALA A 128 11.13 -3.60 -21.90
N ILE A 129 11.68 -2.72 -21.05
CA ILE A 129 13.13 -2.47 -20.98
C ILE A 129 13.87 -3.76 -20.59
N CYS A 130 13.36 -4.51 -19.62
CA CYS A 130 13.98 -5.77 -19.19
C CYS A 130 13.94 -6.84 -20.29
N VAL A 131 12.82 -6.97 -21.02
CA VAL A 131 12.73 -7.89 -22.17
C VAL A 131 13.70 -7.49 -23.27
N LEU A 132 13.74 -6.20 -23.65
CA LEU A 132 14.64 -5.70 -24.69
C LEU A 132 16.11 -5.89 -24.32
N SER A 133 16.50 -5.50 -23.10
CA SER A 133 17.85 -5.69 -22.58
C SER A 133 18.25 -7.17 -22.56
N GLY A 134 17.35 -8.04 -22.09
CA GLY A 134 17.58 -9.48 -22.04
C GLY A 134 17.69 -10.11 -23.43
N ALA A 135 16.88 -9.66 -24.39
CA ALA A 135 16.94 -10.09 -25.78
C ALA A 135 18.24 -9.67 -26.45
N VAL A 136 18.69 -8.43 -26.24
CA VAL A 136 19.98 -7.94 -26.76
C VAL A 136 21.13 -8.77 -26.19
N MET A 137 21.15 -9.02 -24.87
CA MET A 137 22.17 -9.86 -24.23
C MET A 137 22.19 -11.29 -24.77
N TYR A 138 21.01 -11.88 -25.01
CA TYR A 138 20.88 -13.24 -25.54
C TYR A 138 21.33 -13.34 -27.01
N LEU A 139 21.03 -12.34 -27.83
CA LEU A 139 21.33 -12.35 -29.27
C LEU A 139 22.77 -11.96 -29.59
N THR A 140 23.36 -11.02 -28.85
CA THR A 140 24.74 -10.56 -29.10
C THR A 140 25.81 -11.53 -28.62
N LYS A 141 25.45 -12.48 -27.74
CA LYS A 141 26.32 -13.50 -27.15
C LYS A 141 27.75 -13.00 -26.80
N PRO A 142 27.91 -11.92 -26.02
CA PRO A 142 29.25 -11.39 -25.73
C PRO A 142 30.04 -12.35 -24.82
N SER A 143 29.32 -13.16 -24.01
CA SER A 143 29.86 -14.25 -23.21
C SER A 143 28.74 -15.23 -22.82
N ARG A 144 29.10 -16.48 -22.47
CA ARG A 144 28.16 -17.50 -21.98
C ARG A 144 27.43 -17.05 -20.70
N GLU A 145 28.07 -16.21 -19.89
CA GLU A 145 27.47 -15.67 -18.66
C GLU A 145 26.36 -14.65 -18.97
N LEU A 146 26.58 -13.79 -19.96
CA LEU A 146 25.58 -12.81 -20.40
C LEU A 146 24.37 -13.46 -21.07
N GLU A 147 24.57 -14.58 -21.76
CA GLU A 147 23.47 -15.38 -22.32
C GLU A 147 22.54 -15.93 -21.21
N VAL A 148 23.12 -16.49 -20.15
CA VAL A 148 22.36 -17.02 -18.99
C VAL A 148 21.64 -15.88 -18.26
N ARG A 149 22.29 -14.74 -18.05
CA ARG A 149 21.67 -13.56 -17.42
C ARG A 149 20.54 -12.98 -18.28
N GLY A 150 20.75 -12.87 -19.59
CA GLY A 150 19.73 -12.39 -20.54
C GLY A 150 18.49 -13.29 -20.53
N ARG A 151 18.67 -14.61 -20.56
CA ARG A 151 17.56 -15.57 -20.45
C ARG A 151 16.79 -15.42 -19.14
N SER A 152 17.49 -15.27 -18.02
CA SER A 152 16.85 -15.04 -16.71
C SER A 152 16.05 -13.73 -16.69
N LEU A 153 16.60 -12.65 -17.26
CA LEU A 153 15.96 -11.34 -17.30
C LEU A 153 14.65 -11.38 -18.11
N VAL A 154 14.66 -12.02 -19.28
CA VAL A 154 13.47 -12.18 -20.13
C VAL A 154 12.37 -12.99 -19.41
N VAL A 155 12.74 -14.10 -18.76
CA VAL A 155 11.76 -14.93 -18.04
C VAL A 155 11.13 -14.15 -16.89
N ARG A 156 11.91 -13.41 -16.11
CA ARG A 156 11.39 -12.59 -14.99
C ARG A 156 10.50 -11.45 -15.48
N ALA A 157 10.86 -10.81 -16.59
CA ALA A 157 10.05 -9.76 -17.20
C ALA A 157 8.73 -10.30 -17.79
N LEU A 158 8.73 -11.52 -18.35
CA LEU A 158 7.50 -12.20 -18.76
C LEU A 158 6.58 -12.50 -17.58
N VAL A 159 7.14 -12.94 -16.44
CA VAL A 159 6.36 -13.13 -15.21
C VAL A 159 5.72 -11.81 -14.77
N LEU A 160 6.47 -10.70 -14.79
CA LEU A 160 5.92 -9.36 -14.52
C LEU A 160 4.75 -9.05 -15.46
N PHE A 161 4.89 -9.22 -16.79
CA PHE A 161 3.81 -8.96 -17.74
C PHE A 161 2.55 -9.80 -17.50
N VAL A 162 2.71 -11.09 -17.19
CA VAL A 162 1.57 -11.97 -16.85
C VAL A 162 0.88 -11.46 -15.59
N CYS A 163 1.64 -11.13 -14.53
CA CYS A 163 1.09 -10.56 -13.31
C CYS A 163 0.36 -9.24 -13.56
N LEU A 164 0.94 -8.33 -14.35
CA LEU A 164 0.32 -7.04 -14.70
C LEU A 164 -0.96 -7.23 -15.51
N SER A 165 -1.03 -8.23 -16.38
CA SER A 165 -2.24 -8.53 -17.16
C SER A 165 -3.38 -9.01 -16.26
N PHE A 166 -3.10 -9.88 -15.30
CA PHE A 166 -4.08 -10.30 -14.29
C PHE A 166 -4.54 -9.12 -13.41
N LEU A 167 -3.60 -8.27 -13.02
CA LEU A 167 -3.87 -7.09 -12.22
C LEU A 167 -4.77 -6.12 -12.99
N SER A 168 -4.39 -5.77 -14.22
CA SER A 168 -5.15 -4.89 -15.11
C SER A 168 -6.59 -5.37 -15.29
N LEU A 169 -6.81 -6.67 -15.51
CA LEU A 169 -8.15 -7.24 -15.65
C LEU A 169 -8.99 -7.21 -14.37
N THR A 170 -8.36 -7.12 -13.20
CA THR A 170 -9.07 -7.04 -11.91
C THR A 170 -9.50 -5.61 -11.58
N PHE A 171 -8.79 -4.60 -12.10
CA PHE A 171 -8.98 -3.19 -11.74
C PHE A 171 -9.63 -2.34 -12.86
N LEU A 172 -9.89 -2.94 -14.02
CA LEU A 172 -10.53 -2.31 -15.19
C LEU A 172 -11.94 -2.88 -15.36
#